data_AF-A0A813J7E7-F1
#
_entry.id   AF-A0A813J7E7-F1
#
_cell.length_a   1.000
_cell.length_b   1.000
_cell.length_c   1.000
_cell.angle_alpha   90.00
_cell.angle_beta   90.00
_cell.angle_gamma   90.00
#
_symmetry.space_group_name_H-M   'P 1'
#
loop_
_entity.id
_entity.type
_entity.pdbx_description
1 polymer ?
#
loop_
_entity_poly.entity_id
_entity_poly.type
_entity_poly.pdbx_seq_one_letter_code
_entity_poly.pdbx_strand_id
1 'polypeptide(L)'
;VRAFEKHLAHITGCAAACAVQSGTAALYGAMKALGVSDPSHHVLVPAFTCAACADAIIHAGGRPIPIDCDLDSYGVSLEAVQAGLEANKNIVGVVMAPCYGVPARDFAAIHALCKERGLWVCEDACESYGASINVNGFKVPVGSMATLTVVSVRSEKMIGVGEGGAIMGNDATLVARAK
;
A
#
# COMPACT_ATOMS: atom_id res chain seq x y z
N VAL A 1 12.52 -10.40 -15.94
CA VAL A 1 11.25 -10.24 -15.19
C VAL A 1 11.11 -11.26 -14.06
N ARG A 2 10.96 -12.58 -14.30
CA ARG A 2 10.77 -13.57 -13.20
C ARG A 2 11.82 -13.54 -12.08
N ALA A 3 13.10 -13.41 -12.43
CA ALA A 3 14.17 -13.30 -11.44
C ALA A 3 14.11 -11.99 -10.63
N PHE A 4 13.56 -10.93 -11.23
CA PHE A 4 13.36 -9.64 -10.58
C PHE A 4 12.18 -9.70 -9.59
N GLU A 5 11.04 -10.26 -10.02
CA GLU A 5 9.87 -10.50 -9.16
C GLU A 5 10.24 -11.31 -7.91
N LYS A 6 11.03 -12.38 -8.07
CA LYS A 6 11.53 -13.18 -6.93
C LYS A 6 12.36 -12.35 -5.93
N HIS A 7 13.24 -11.49 -6.43
CA HIS A 7 14.04 -10.62 -5.55
C HIS A 7 13.19 -9.56 -4.87
N LEU A 8 12.18 -9.01 -5.57
CA LEU A 8 11.27 -8.03 -4.98
C LEU A 8 10.47 -8.62 -3.82
N ALA A 9 9.89 -9.80 -4.04
CA ALA A 9 9.16 -10.54 -3.02
C ALA A 9 10.05 -10.89 -1.81
N HIS A 10 11.31 -11.27 -2.06
CA HIS A 10 12.23 -11.64 -0.99
C HIS A 10 12.51 -10.49 -0.01
N ILE A 11 12.69 -9.25 -0.49
CA ILE A 11 13.00 -8.09 0.35
C ILE A 11 11.83 -7.71 1.26
N THR A 12 10.60 -7.80 0.75
CA THR A 12 9.38 -7.53 1.54
C THR A 12 8.93 -8.72 2.38
N GLY A 13 9.47 -9.91 2.14
CA GLY A 13 9.02 -11.17 2.74
C GLY A 13 7.69 -11.68 2.17
N CYS A 14 7.19 -11.10 1.08
CA CYS A 14 5.98 -11.56 0.40
C CYS A 14 6.20 -12.89 -0.34
N ALA A 15 5.15 -13.71 -0.46
CA ALA A 15 5.22 -14.98 -1.19
C ALA A 15 5.25 -14.81 -2.72
N ALA A 16 4.61 -13.75 -3.25
CA ALA A 16 4.48 -13.51 -4.68
C ALA A 16 4.73 -12.04 -5.04
N ALA A 17 5.18 -11.83 -6.28
CA ALA A 17 5.33 -10.52 -6.90
C ALA A 17 4.97 -10.60 -8.39
N CYS A 18 4.42 -9.52 -8.92
CA CYS A 18 4.16 -9.34 -10.35
C CYS A 18 4.66 -7.97 -10.80
N ALA A 19 5.59 -7.95 -11.75
CA ALA A 19 6.12 -6.73 -12.33
C ALA A 19 5.18 -6.15 -13.40
N VAL A 20 5.03 -4.83 -13.38
CA VAL A 20 4.18 -4.03 -14.27
C VAL A 20 4.93 -2.78 -14.76
N GLN A 21 4.28 -2.00 -15.64
CA GLN A 21 4.94 -0.92 -16.37
C GLN A 21 5.29 0.32 -15.54
N SER A 22 4.63 0.56 -14.40
CA SER A 22 4.94 1.68 -13.50
C SER A 22 4.36 1.45 -12.10
N GLY A 23 4.77 2.29 -11.13
CA GLY A 23 4.15 2.32 -9.78
C GLY A 23 2.66 2.69 -9.84
N THR A 24 2.29 3.64 -10.70
CA THR A 24 0.88 4.02 -10.91
C THR A 24 0.05 2.86 -11.47
N ALA A 25 0.59 2.11 -12.44
CA ALA A 25 -0.06 0.90 -12.95
C ALA A 25 -0.22 -0.16 -11.86
N ALA A 26 0.78 -0.30 -10.98
CA ALA A 26 0.73 -1.21 -9.85
C ALA A 26 -0.34 -0.81 -8.81
N LEU A 27 -0.47 0.49 -8.49
CA LEU A 27 -1.54 0.99 -7.60
C LEU A 27 -2.92 0.73 -8.19
N TYR A 28 -3.13 1.06 -9.47
CA TYR A 28 -4.39 0.78 -10.15
C TYR A 28 -4.72 -0.72 -10.16
N GLY A 29 -3.76 -1.57 -10.53
CA GLY A 29 -3.90 -3.03 -10.52
C GLY A 29 -4.24 -3.57 -9.13
N ALA A 30 -3.59 -3.06 -8.09
CA ALA A 30 -3.88 -3.43 -6.71
C ALA A 30 -5.31 -3.06 -6.31
N MET A 31 -5.77 -1.83 -6.62
CA MET A 31 -7.16 -1.41 -6.33
C MET A 31 -8.18 -2.32 -7.04
N LYS A 32 -7.96 -2.65 -8.32
CA LYS A 32 -8.82 -3.56 -9.08
C LYS A 32 -8.84 -4.97 -8.48
N ALA A 33 -7.67 -5.51 -8.11
CA ALA A 33 -7.57 -6.84 -7.50
C ALA A 33 -8.29 -6.92 -6.14
N LEU A 34 -8.21 -5.84 -5.35
CA LEU A 34 -8.89 -5.68 -4.06
C LEU A 34 -10.41 -5.42 -4.20
N GLY A 35 -10.93 -5.36 -5.44
CA GLY A 35 -12.36 -5.25 -5.71
C GLY A 35 -12.92 -3.83 -5.77
N VAL A 36 -12.06 -2.81 -5.75
CA VAL A 36 -12.48 -1.41 -5.96
C VAL A 36 -13.05 -1.29 -7.38
N SER A 37 -14.31 -0.89 -7.45
CA SER A 37 -15.10 -0.91 -8.69
C SER A 37 -16.38 -0.08 -8.67
N ASP A 38 -16.82 0.37 -7.48
CA ASP A 38 -18.08 1.09 -7.31
C ASP A 38 -17.85 2.38 -6.49
N PRO A 39 -18.54 3.50 -6.79
CA PRO A 39 -18.38 4.76 -6.06
C PRO A 39 -18.70 4.67 -4.56
N SER A 40 -19.45 3.66 -4.13
CA SER A 40 -19.70 3.36 -2.72
C SER A 40 -18.49 2.71 -2.02
N HIS A 41 -17.51 2.17 -2.76
CA HIS A 41 -16.27 1.65 -2.19
C HIS A 41 -15.36 2.81 -1.80
N HIS A 42 -15.45 3.21 -0.54
CA HIS A 42 -14.65 4.28 0.00
C HIS A 42 -13.31 3.72 0.52
N VAL A 43 -12.20 4.42 0.25
CA VAL A 43 -10.85 3.99 0.63
C VAL A 43 -10.17 5.12 1.37
N LEU A 44 -9.69 4.86 2.60
CA LEU A 44 -8.90 5.85 3.33
C LEU A 44 -7.54 5.99 2.66
N VAL A 45 -7.10 7.22 2.40
CA VAL A 45 -5.82 7.52 1.76
C VAL A 45 -5.16 8.71 2.47
N PRO A 46 -3.84 8.73 2.68
CA PRO A 46 -3.19 9.88 3.30
C PRO A 46 -3.37 11.11 2.43
N ALA A 47 -3.69 12.25 3.03
CA ALA A 47 -3.73 13.53 2.32
C ALA A 47 -2.31 13.98 1.91
N PHE A 48 -1.30 13.60 2.69
CA PHE A 48 0.10 13.84 2.41
C PHE A 48 0.73 12.60 1.74
N THR A 49 0.59 12.48 0.42
CA THR A 49 1.20 11.41 -0.39
C THR A 49 1.20 11.78 -1.88
N CYS A 50 1.73 10.89 -2.73
CA CYS A 50 1.63 11.03 -4.18
C CYS A 50 0.16 10.97 -4.64
N ALA A 51 -0.24 11.89 -5.54
CA ALA A 51 -1.59 11.91 -6.10
C ALA A 51 -2.02 10.56 -6.74
N ALA A 52 -1.04 9.79 -7.23
CA ALA A 52 -1.27 8.47 -7.81
C ALA A 52 -2.04 7.51 -6.89
N CYS A 53 -1.91 7.63 -5.56
CA CYS A 53 -2.69 6.84 -4.60
C CYS A 53 -4.19 7.10 -4.72
N ALA A 54 -4.59 8.38 -4.72
CA ALA A 54 -6.00 8.78 -4.87
C ALA A 54 -6.50 8.50 -6.29
N ASP A 55 -5.69 8.82 -7.30
CA ASP A 55 -6.03 8.61 -8.72
C ASP A 55 -6.28 7.13 -9.02
N ALA A 56 -5.50 6.21 -8.44
CA ALA A 56 -5.71 4.77 -8.62
C ALA A 56 -7.07 4.32 -8.07
N ILE A 57 -7.51 4.85 -6.93
CA ILE A 57 -8.82 4.56 -6.33
C ILE A 57 -9.94 5.07 -7.26
N ILE A 58 -9.82 6.33 -7.72
CA ILE A 58 -10.80 6.97 -8.61
C ILE A 58 -10.90 6.19 -9.93
N HIS A 59 -9.77 5.92 -10.58
CA HIS A 59 -9.74 5.18 -11.85
C HIS A 59 -10.25 3.75 -11.71
N ALA A 60 -10.05 3.11 -10.54
CA ALA A 60 -10.62 1.79 -10.27
C ALA A 60 -12.16 1.83 -10.12
N GLY A 61 -12.75 3.01 -9.87
CA GLY A 61 -14.18 3.25 -9.72
C GLY A 61 -14.61 3.56 -8.28
N GLY A 62 -13.68 3.62 -7.33
CA GLY A 62 -13.95 3.91 -5.92
C GLY A 62 -13.85 5.39 -5.56
N ARG A 63 -13.97 5.68 -4.26
CA ARG A 63 -13.87 7.05 -3.73
C ARG A 63 -12.73 7.16 -2.70
N PRO A 64 -11.68 7.95 -2.96
CA PRO A 64 -10.67 8.24 -1.96
C PRO A 64 -11.25 9.14 -0.86
N ILE A 65 -10.97 8.80 0.39
CA ILE A 65 -11.32 9.58 1.57
C ILE A 65 -9.99 10.02 2.21
N PRO A 66 -9.58 11.29 1.99
CA PRO A 66 -8.32 11.78 2.52
C PRO A 66 -8.35 11.82 4.05
N ILE A 67 -7.28 11.33 4.68
CA ILE A 67 -7.06 11.36 6.13
C ILE A 67 -5.70 11.94 6.46
N ASP A 68 -5.56 12.48 7.66
CA ASP A 68 -4.36 13.18 8.08
C ASP A 68 -3.18 12.24 8.37
N CYS A 69 -1.99 12.82 8.37
CA CYS A 69 -0.74 12.17 8.70
C CYS A 69 -0.28 12.51 10.13
N ASP A 70 0.59 11.67 10.66
CA ASP A 70 1.36 11.97 11.86
C ASP A 70 2.53 12.91 11.52
N LEU A 71 2.79 13.92 12.35
CA LEU A 71 3.83 14.93 12.08
C LEU A 71 5.26 14.42 12.25
N ASP A 72 5.47 13.36 13.03
CA ASP A 72 6.81 12.82 13.27
C ASP A 72 7.27 11.90 12.13
N SER A 73 6.36 11.06 11.63
CA SER A 73 6.65 10.09 10.57
C SER A 73 6.20 10.53 9.17
N TYR A 74 5.30 11.52 9.07
CA TYR A 74 4.53 11.86 7.86
C TYR A 74 3.73 10.70 7.26
N GLY A 75 3.67 9.56 7.97
CA GLY A 75 2.84 8.42 7.63
C GLY A 75 1.40 8.63 8.10
N VAL A 76 0.50 7.74 7.69
CA VAL A 76 -0.89 7.79 8.13
C VAL A 76 -0.99 7.71 9.67
N SER A 77 -1.83 8.55 10.27
CA SER A 77 -2.11 8.52 11.70
C SER A 77 -3.13 7.43 12.05
N LEU A 78 -2.88 6.65 13.10
CA LEU A 78 -3.85 5.67 13.62
C LEU A 78 -5.16 6.34 14.03
N GLU A 79 -5.07 7.49 14.68
CA GLU A 79 -6.23 8.26 15.15
C GLU A 79 -7.08 8.73 13.96
N ALA A 80 -6.43 9.19 12.90
CA ALA A 80 -7.10 9.60 11.67
C ALA A 80 -7.77 8.42 10.95
N VAL A 81 -7.14 7.24 10.96
CA VAL A 81 -7.76 6.00 10.45
C VAL A 81 -9.00 5.67 11.27
N GLN A 82 -8.90 5.63 12.59
CA GLN A 82 -10.04 5.33 13.48
C GLN A 82 -11.19 6.32 13.26
N ALA A 83 -10.91 7.61 13.23
CA ALA A 83 -11.92 8.64 12.97
C ALA A 83 -12.59 8.47 11.61
N GLY A 84 -11.80 8.15 10.56
CA GLY A 84 -12.32 7.88 9.22
C GLY A 84 -13.25 6.66 9.16
N LEU A 85 -12.89 5.59 9.88
CA LEU A 85 -13.73 4.38 9.98
C LEU A 85 -15.03 4.61 10.75
N GLU A 86 -14.97 5.36 11.86
CA GLU A 86 -16.18 5.66 12.66
C GLU A 86 -17.13 6.62 11.92
N ALA A 87 -16.58 7.58 11.16
CA ALA A 87 -17.37 8.53 10.39
C ALA A 87 -18.04 7.92 9.15
N ASN A 88 -17.56 6.78 8.64
CA ASN A 88 -17.94 6.26 7.34
C ASN A 88 -17.97 4.73 7.30
N LYS A 89 -19.17 4.15 7.26
CA LYS A 89 -19.36 2.69 7.24
C LYS A 89 -19.06 2.04 5.90
N ASN A 90 -18.84 2.82 4.84
CA ASN A 90 -18.59 2.31 3.49
C ASN A 90 -17.08 2.14 3.20
N ILE A 91 -16.22 2.33 4.20
CA ILE A 91 -14.78 2.10 4.02
C ILE A 91 -14.54 0.61 3.77
N VAL A 92 -13.86 0.29 2.66
CA VAL A 92 -13.50 -1.09 2.28
C VAL A 92 -12.03 -1.40 2.50
N GLY A 93 -11.19 -0.37 2.67
CA GLY A 93 -9.75 -0.55 2.87
C GLY A 93 -9.00 0.74 3.12
N VAL A 94 -7.71 0.59 3.38
CA VAL A 94 -6.78 1.67 3.70
C VAL A 94 -5.55 1.58 2.80
N VAL A 95 -5.18 2.71 2.19
CA VAL A 95 -3.87 2.88 1.58
C VAL A 95 -2.92 3.45 2.64
N MET A 96 -1.80 2.78 2.84
CA MET A 96 -0.69 3.30 3.64
C MET A 96 0.45 3.65 2.70
N ALA A 97 0.92 4.89 2.70
CA ALA A 97 1.99 5.34 1.82
C ALA A 97 3.14 5.93 2.64
N PRO A 98 4.07 5.09 3.15
CA PRO A 98 5.18 5.58 3.94
C PRO A 98 6.15 6.35 3.04
N CYS A 99 6.04 7.68 3.10
CA CYS A 99 6.83 8.60 2.29
C CYS A 99 8.27 8.66 2.81
N TYR A 100 9.21 8.99 1.92
CA TYR A 100 10.61 9.24 2.27
C TYR A 100 11.33 8.11 3.03
N GLY A 101 10.88 6.87 2.87
CA GLY A 101 11.49 5.70 3.52
C GLY A 101 11.12 5.52 4.99
N VAL A 102 10.16 6.29 5.51
CA VAL A 102 9.79 6.26 6.93
C VAL A 102 8.43 5.56 7.10
N PRO A 103 8.39 4.35 7.68
CA PRO A 103 7.14 3.68 8.05
C PRO A 103 6.30 4.53 9.02
N ALA A 104 4.98 4.46 8.91
CA ALA A 104 4.08 5.07 9.89
C ALA A 104 4.42 4.57 11.31
N ARG A 105 4.45 5.44 12.31
CA ARG A 105 4.79 5.05 13.70
C ARG A 105 3.91 3.91 14.20
N ASP A 106 2.61 3.99 13.93
CA ASP A 106 1.59 3.04 14.37
C ASP A 106 1.35 1.90 13.37
N PHE A 107 2.37 1.57 12.55
CA PHE A 107 2.29 0.62 11.45
C PHE A 107 1.54 -0.68 11.82
N ALA A 108 2.00 -1.37 12.86
CA ALA A 108 1.40 -2.63 13.28
C ALA A 108 -0.02 -2.48 13.83
N ALA A 109 -0.31 -1.36 14.51
CA ALA A 109 -1.63 -1.11 15.09
C ALA A 109 -2.66 -0.83 14.01
N ILE A 110 -2.31 -0.09 12.96
CA ILE A 110 -3.18 0.16 11.81
C ILE A 110 -3.53 -1.15 11.08
N HIS A 111 -2.52 -2.00 10.83
CA HIS A 111 -2.74 -3.32 10.24
C HIS A 111 -3.65 -4.21 11.10
N ALA A 112 -3.42 -4.23 12.41
CA ALA A 112 -4.24 -5.00 13.34
C ALA A 112 -5.70 -4.52 13.35
N LEU A 113 -5.91 -3.19 13.39
CA LEU A 113 -7.24 -2.57 13.32
C LEU A 113 -7.96 -2.93 12.02
N CYS A 114 -7.28 -2.81 10.87
CA CYS A 114 -7.88 -3.14 9.57
C CYS A 114 -8.27 -4.62 9.51
N LYS A 115 -7.41 -5.52 10.00
CA LYS A 115 -7.68 -6.96 10.07
C LYS A 115 -8.89 -7.28 10.95
N GLU A 116 -9.00 -6.66 12.13
CA GLU A 116 -10.15 -6.84 13.04
C GLU A 116 -11.46 -6.40 12.38
N ARG A 117 -11.42 -5.34 11.58
CA ARG A 117 -12.57 -4.78 10.85
C ARG A 117 -12.85 -5.50 9.52
N GLY A 118 -12.03 -6.47 9.12
CA GLY A 118 -12.15 -7.17 7.83
C GLY A 118 -11.81 -6.30 6.61
N LEU A 119 -11.00 -5.25 6.80
CA LEU A 119 -10.57 -4.31 5.77
C LEU A 119 -9.23 -4.76 5.18
N TRP A 120 -9.04 -4.55 3.88
CA TRP A 120 -7.73 -4.74 3.26
C TRP A 120 -6.81 -3.53 3.50
N VAL A 121 -5.51 -3.78 3.46
CA VAL A 121 -4.48 -2.73 3.46
C VAL A 121 -3.67 -2.85 2.19
N CYS A 122 -3.54 -1.73 1.46
CA CYS A 122 -2.61 -1.59 0.35
C CYS A 122 -1.45 -0.70 0.80
N GLU A 123 -0.24 -1.23 0.82
CA GLU A 123 0.95 -0.42 1.10
C GLU A 123 1.53 0.13 -0.20
N ASP A 124 1.53 1.44 -0.37
CA ASP A 124 2.35 2.12 -1.38
C ASP A 124 3.78 2.27 -0.86
N ALA A 125 4.61 1.27 -1.15
CA ALA A 125 6.03 1.25 -0.83
C ALA A 125 6.90 1.89 -1.93
N CYS A 126 6.34 2.71 -2.84
CA CYS A 126 7.11 3.37 -3.90
C CYS A 126 8.27 4.23 -3.37
N GLU A 127 8.22 4.70 -2.12
CA GLU A 127 9.29 5.48 -1.49
C GLU A 127 9.87 4.82 -0.23
N SER A 128 9.44 3.62 0.10
CA SER A 128 9.83 2.92 1.33
C SER A 128 10.17 1.45 1.09
N TYR A 129 10.38 1.07 -0.15
CA TYR A 129 10.87 -0.26 -0.50
C TYR A 129 12.24 -0.53 0.15
N GLY A 130 12.32 -1.61 0.94
CA GLY A 130 13.50 -1.97 1.74
C GLY A 130 13.56 -1.32 3.13
N ALA A 131 12.63 -0.42 3.45
CA ALA A 131 12.48 0.12 4.80
C ALA A 131 11.85 -0.92 5.75
N SER A 132 12.01 -0.68 7.04
CA SER A 132 11.48 -1.54 8.10
C SER A 132 11.27 -0.76 9.39
N ILE A 133 10.36 -1.23 10.23
CA ILE A 133 10.11 -0.68 11.57
C ILE A 133 10.31 -1.76 12.63
N ASN A 134 10.72 -1.36 13.84
CA ASN A 134 10.78 -2.27 14.98
C ASN A 134 9.41 -2.37 15.64
N VAL A 135 8.85 -3.58 15.68
CA VAL A 135 7.57 -3.89 16.34
C VAL A 135 7.84 -4.96 17.39
N ASN A 136 7.66 -4.64 18.67
CA ASN A 136 7.88 -5.56 19.79
C ASN A 136 9.27 -6.24 19.77
N GLY A 137 10.31 -5.50 19.36
CA GLY A 137 11.69 -6.00 19.27
C GLY A 137 12.01 -6.76 17.97
N PHE A 138 11.07 -6.90 17.04
CA PHE A 138 11.27 -7.54 15.74
C PHE A 138 11.32 -6.51 14.61
N LYS A 139 12.25 -6.70 13.68
CA LYS A 139 12.34 -5.90 12.46
C LYS A 139 11.27 -6.36 11.47
N VAL A 140 10.29 -5.50 11.21
CA VAL A 140 9.18 -5.75 10.29
C VAL A 140 9.40 -4.95 9.00
N PRO A 141 9.59 -5.60 7.85
CA PRO A 141 9.72 -4.90 6.56
C PRO A 141 8.41 -4.22 6.15
N VAL A 142 8.53 -3.06 5.51
CA VAL A 142 7.41 -2.46 4.77
C VAL A 142 6.94 -3.46 3.72
N GLY A 143 5.63 -3.64 3.63
CA GLY A 143 4.94 -4.52 2.70
C GLY A 143 4.74 -5.94 3.19
N SER A 144 5.28 -6.32 4.35
CA SER A 144 5.17 -7.67 4.89
C SER A 144 3.82 -7.99 5.54
N MET A 145 3.08 -6.96 5.95
CA MET A 145 1.80 -7.09 6.67
C MET A 145 0.58 -6.76 5.79
N ALA A 146 0.76 -6.05 4.69
CA ALA A 146 -0.30 -5.63 3.80
C ALA A 146 -0.99 -6.78 3.07
N THR A 147 -2.22 -6.53 2.63
CA THR A 147 -2.92 -7.43 1.69
C THR A 147 -2.22 -7.43 0.34
N LEU A 148 -1.89 -6.24 -0.16
CA LEU A 148 -1.03 -6.03 -1.32
C LEU A 148 -0.06 -4.88 -1.05
N THR A 149 1.12 -4.97 -1.64
CA THR A 149 2.16 -3.94 -1.57
C THR A 149 2.54 -3.54 -2.98
N VAL A 150 2.70 -2.25 -3.22
CA VAL A 150 3.14 -1.70 -4.50
C VAL A 150 4.52 -1.08 -4.36
N VAL A 151 5.36 -1.27 -5.37
CA VAL A 151 6.65 -0.58 -5.49
C VAL A 151 6.78 0.05 -6.88
N SER A 152 7.47 1.19 -6.95
CA SER A 152 7.93 1.80 -8.18
C SER A 152 9.43 1.60 -8.30
N VAL A 153 9.86 1.30 -9.51
CA VAL A 153 11.28 1.15 -9.87
C VAL A 153 11.66 2.16 -10.96
N ARG A 154 10.97 3.31 -10.97
CA ARG A 154 11.31 4.47 -11.79
C ARG A 154 12.70 4.98 -11.43
N SER A 155 13.39 5.60 -12.38
CA SER A 155 14.82 6.01 -12.28
C SER A 155 15.25 6.66 -10.96
N GLU A 156 14.40 7.46 -10.33
CA GLU A 156 14.67 8.18 -9.08
C GLU A 156 14.25 7.43 -7.80
N LYS A 157 13.65 6.25 -7.93
CA LYS A 157 13.30 5.39 -6.78
C LYS A 157 14.52 4.63 -6.27
N MET A 158 14.39 4.01 -5.10
CA MET A 158 15.46 3.31 -4.39
C MET A 158 16.15 2.25 -5.25
N ILE A 159 15.39 1.61 -6.15
CA ILE A 159 15.90 0.75 -7.22
C ILE A 159 15.39 1.33 -8.54
N GLY A 160 16.18 2.19 -9.18
CA GLY A 160 15.84 2.80 -10.46
C GLY A 160 16.26 1.93 -11.64
N VAL A 161 15.31 1.56 -12.51
CA VAL A 161 15.56 0.77 -13.74
C VAL A 161 14.99 1.44 -15.00
N GLY A 162 14.79 2.75 -14.97
CA GLY A 162 14.11 3.50 -16.03
C GLY A 162 12.66 3.75 -15.64
N GLU A 163 11.77 2.86 -16.09
CA GLU A 163 10.34 2.83 -15.74
C GLU A 163 9.93 1.42 -15.33
N GLY A 164 9.04 1.32 -14.34
CA GLY A 164 8.53 0.04 -13.88
C GLY A 164 7.87 0.11 -12.50
N GLY A 165 7.17 -0.96 -12.14
CA GLY A 165 6.65 -1.19 -10.80
C GLY A 165 6.39 -2.66 -10.55
N ALA A 166 5.92 -2.99 -9.35
CA ALA A 166 5.44 -4.34 -9.04
C ALA A 166 4.35 -4.31 -7.98
N ILE A 167 3.44 -5.29 -8.05
CA ILE A 167 2.51 -5.65 -6.98
C ILE A 167 3.08 -6.88 -6.27
N MET A 168 3.05 -6.89 -4.94
CA MET A 168 3.53 -7.99 -4.10
C MET A 168 2.46 -8.36 -3.07
N GLY A 169 2.48 -9.59 -2.61
CA GLY A 169 1.55 -10.06 -1.58
C GLY A 169 1.73 -11.54 -1.27
N ASN A 170 1.03 -12.00 -0.22
CA ASN A 170 1.09 -13.40 0.21
C ASN A 170 0.08 -14.31 -0.51
N ASP A 171 -0.98 -13.74 -1.10
CA ASP A 171 -1.91 -14.47 -1.96
C ASP A 171 -1.48 -14.32 -3.43
N ALA A 172 -0.86 -15.37 -3.98
CA ALA A 172 -0.40 -15.40 -5.36
C ALA A 172 -1.56 -15.26 -6.38
N THR A 173 -2.77 -15.70 -6.04
CA THR A 173 -3.95 -15.54 -6.90
C THR A 173 -4.36 -14.08 -6.96
N LEU A 174 -4.36 -13.40 -5.81
CA LEU A 174 -4.67 -11.97 -5.74
C LEU A 174 -3.61 -11.13 -6.48
N VAL A 175 -2.32 -11.44 -6.29
CA VAL A 175 -1.22 -10.78 -7.02
C VAL A 175 -1.34 -10.99 -8.53
N ALA A 176 -1.70 -12.19 -8.99
CA ALA A 176 -1.90 -12.47 -10.41
C ALA A 176 -3.09 -11.71 -11.01
N ARG A 177 -4.15 -11.45 -10.22
CA ARG A 177 -5.31 -10.64 -10.63
C ARG A 177 -5.00 -9.14 -10.75
N ALA A 178 -3.93 -8.67 -10.12
CA ALA A 178 -3.52 -7.27 -10.14
C ALA A 178 -2.70 -6.88 -11.40
N LYS A 179 -2.37 -7.85 -12.25
CA LYS A 179 -1.64 -7.66 -13.50
C LYS A 179 -2.57 -7.30 -14.66
#